data_AF-A0A1H8VDV2-F1
#
_entry.id   AF-A0A1H8VDV2-F1
#
_cell.length_a   1.000
_cell.length_b   1.000
_cell.length_c   1.000
_cell.angle_alpha   90.00
_cell.angle_beta   90.00
_cell.angle_gamma   90.00
#
_symmetry.space_group_name_H-M   'P 1'
#
loop_
_entity.id
_entity.type
_entity.pdbx_description
1 polymer ?
#
loop_
_entity_poly.entity_id
_entity_poly.type
_entity_poly.pdbx_seq_one_letter_code
_entity_poly.pdbx_strand_id
1 'polypeptide(L)'
;MNDISKTLTDMTVFERSSLIETVADALEATADAAGDEGDARFVANSLFVANTIRGLSGDLAPGDIKAAEVLLEQGIMLVQQFSNRGRQGVLN
;
A
#
# COMPACT_ATOMS: atom_id res chain seq x y z
N MET A 1 21.25 -11.31 -6.32
CA MET A 1 19.80 -11.55 -6.47
C MET A 1 19.30 -10.45 -7.38
N ASN A 2 19.31 -10.69 -8.69
CA ASN A 2 18.84 -9.72 -9.68
C ASN A 2 17.34 -9.95 -9.82
N ASP A 3 16.59 -9.66 -8.76
CA ASP A 3 15.14 -9.59 -8.84
C ASP A 3 14.87 -8.39 -9.72
N ILE A 4 14.48 -8.67 -10.97
CA ILE A 4 13.95 -7.67 -11.87
C ILE A 4 12.67 -7.18 -11.18
N SER A 5 12.79 -6.12 -10.36
CA SER A 5 11.66 -5.36 -9.87
C SER A 5 11.00 -4.78 -11.10
N LYS A 6 10.00 -5.51 -11.59
CA LYS A 6 9.20 -5.16 -12.74
C LYS A 6 8.50 -3.84 -12.41
N THR A 7 8.68 -2.81 -13.23
CA THR A 7 7.97 -1.55 -13.04
C THR A 7 6.48 -1.77 -13.35
N LEU A 8 5.57 -0.92 -12.86
CA LEU A 8 4.14 -1.07 -13.19
C LEU A 8 3.88 -1.03 -14.70
N THR A 9 4.75 -0.34 -15.45
CA THR A 9 4.72 -0.27 -16.91
C THR A 9 4.96 -1.64 -17.55
N ASP A 10 5.83 -2.45 -16.97
CA ASP A 10 6.16 -3.78 -17.47
C ASP A 10 5.10 -4.82 -17.06
N MET A 11 4.29 -4.55 -16.03
CA MET A 11 3.23 -5.43 -15.55
C MET A 11 2.03 -5.50 -16.50
N THR A 12 1.41 -6.67 -16.59
CA THR A 12 0.10 -6.84 -17.23
C THR A 12 -0.99 -6.15 -16.40
N VAL A 13 -2.15 -5.89 -17.01
CA VAL A 13 -3.32 -5.33 -16.29
C VAL A 13 -3.70 -6.20 -15.08
N PHE A 14 -3.65 -7.52 -15.23
CA PHE A 14 -3.94 -8.45 -14.14
C PHE A 14 -2.89 -8.36 -13.01
N GLU A 15 -1.61 -8.35 -13.35
CA GLU A 15 -0.51 -8.19 -12.38
C GLU A 15 -0.65 -6.85 -11.61
N ARG A 16 -0.97 -5.75 -12.30
CA ARG A 16 -1.23 -4.45 -11.67
C ARG A 16 -2.41 -4.48 -10.73
N SER A 17 -3.53 -5.06 -11.17
CA SER A 17 -4.75 -5.16 -10.37
C SER A 17 -4.51 -5.98 -9.10
N SER A 18 -3.83 -7.11 -9.23
CA SER A 18 -3.49 -7.98 -8.09
C SER A 18 -2.55 -7.28 -7.10
N LEU A 19 -1.55 -6.52 -7.58
CA LEU A 19 -0.68 -5.73 -6.71
C LEU A 19 -1.46 -4.64 -5.95
N ILE A 20 -2.35 -3.92 -6.64
CA ILE A 20 -3.21 -2.89 -6.04
C ILE A 20 -4.09 -3.47 -4.95
N GLU A 21 -4.77 -4.59 -5.22
CA GLU A 21 -5.60 -5.30 -4.24
C GLU A 21 -4.77 -5.71 -3.02
N THR A 22 -3.60 -6.33 -3.25
CA THR A 22 -2.71 -6.78 -2.17
C THR A 22 -2.27 -5.64 -1.26
N VAL A 23 -1.85 -4.50 -1.83
CA VAL A 23 -1.40 -3.33 -1.04
C VAL A 23 -2.58 -2.68 -0.32
N ALA A 24 -3.75 -2.63 -0.94
CA ALA A 24 -4.94 -2.05 -0.31
C ALA A 24 -5.43 -2.89 0.88
N ASP A 25 -5.48 -4.20 0.74
CA ASP A 25 -5.85 -5.13 1.82
C ASP A 25 -4.85 -5.04 2.98
N ALA A 26 -3.55 -4.93 2.69
CA ALA A 26 -2.53 -4.75 3.71
C ALA A 26 -2.68 -3.43 4.48
N LEU A 27 -3.01 -2.33 3.78
CA LEU A 27 -3.26 -1.03 4.40
C LEU A 27 -4.49 -1.05 5.31
N GLU A 28 -5.56 -1.75 4.92
CA GLU A 28 -6.75 -1.91 5.76
C GLU A 28 -6.46 -2.71 7.01
N ALA A 29 -5.78 -3.85 6.88
CA ALA A 29 -5.37 -4.64 8.05
C ALA A 29 -4.47 -3.82 9.00
N THR A 30 -3.60 -2.98 8.44
CA THR A 30 -2.75 -2.07 9.23
C THR A 30 -3.57 -0.97 9.89
N ALA A 31 -4.59 -0.44 9.22
CA ALA A 31 -5.50 0.55 9.77
C ALA A 31 -6.30 -0.03 10.94
N ASP A 32 -6.86 -1.23 10.78
CA ASP A 32 -7.60 -1.91 11.85
C ASP A 32 -6.72 -2.10 13.10
N ALA A 33 -5.50 -2.60 12.93
CA ALA A 33 -4.54 -2.76 14.03
C ALA A 33 -4.15 -1.42 14.68
N ALA A 34 -3.95 -0.36 13.89
CA ALA A 34 -3.69 0.98 14.42
C ALA A 34 -4.89 1.57 15.17
N GLY A 35 -6.11 1.18 14.78
CA GLY A 35 -7.35 1.53 15.47
C GLY A 35 -7.40 0.93 16.88
N ASP A 36 -6.99 -0.34 17.02
CA ASP A 36 -6.86 -1.02 18.32
C ASP A 36 -5.83 -0.33 19.23
N GLU A 37 -4.78 0.28 18.66
CA GLU A 37 -3.77 1.07 19.37
C GLU A 37 -4.21 2.53 19.66
N GLY A 38 -5.35 2.96 19.13
CA GLY A 38 -5.86 4.33 19.27
C GLY A 38 -5.19 5.37 18.37
N ASP A 39 -4.39 4.97 17.37
CA ASP A 39 -3.77 5.89 16.41
C ASP A 39 -4.72 6.24 15.26
N ALA A 40 -5.73 7.06 15.58
CA ALA A 40 -6.75 7.50 14.62
C ALA A 40 -6.17 8.21 13.38
N ARG A 41 -4.98 8.82 13.49
CA ARG A 41 -4.34 9.49 12.34
C ARG A 41 -3.78 8.45 11.38
N PHE A 42 -3.13 7.41 11.90
CA PHE A 42 -2.60 6.34 11.08
C PHE A 42 -3.72 5.55 10.39
N VAL A 43 -4.83 5.32 11.08
CA VAL A 43 -6.07 4.75 10.51
C VAL A 43 -6.52 5.57 9.30
N ALA A 44 -6.75 6.87 9.50
CA ALA A 44 -7.26 7.75 8.44
C ALA A 44 -6.34 7.79 7.21
N ASN A 45 -5.03 7.89 7.43
CA ASN A 45 -4.05 7.93 6.35
C ASN A 45 -4.00 6.61 5.57
N SER A 46 -3.99 5.47 6.28
CA SER A 46 -3.92 4.15 5.65
C SER A 46 -5.17 3.87 4.82
N LEU A 47 -6.36 4.16 5.37
CA LEU A 47 -7.62 4.01 4.63
C LEU A 47 -7.72 4.98 3.45
N PHE A 48 -7.20 6.20 3.57
CA PHE A 48 -7.17 7.15 2.44
C PHE A 48 -6.36 6.57 1.27
N VAL A 49 -5.16 6.06 1.53
CA VAL A 49 -4.31 5.48 0.49
C VAL A 49 -4.96 4.21 -0.09
N ALA A 50 -5.48 3.30 0.75
CA ALA A 50 -6.13 2.07 0.32
C ALA A 50 -7.31 2.33 -0.63
N ASN A 51 -8.19 3.26 -0.26
CA ASN A 51 -9.34 3.63 -1.09
C ASN A 51 -8.91 4.32 -2.39
N THR A 52 -7.88 5.16 -2.33
CA THR A 52 -7.36 5.85 -3.53
C THR A 52 -6.79 4.85 -4.53
N ILE A 53 -6.00 3.87 -4.09
CA ILE A 53 -5.43 2.87 -5.01
C ILE A 53 -6.48 1.90 -5.55
N ARG A 54 -7.50 1.52 -4.77
CA ARG A 54 -8.63 0.72 -5.29
C ARG A 54 -9.40 1.45 -6.38
N GLY A 55 -9.49 2.77 -6.31
CA GLY A 55 -10.05 3.58 -7.40
C GLY A 55 -9.30 3.43 -8.73
N LEU A 56 -8.04 2.98 -8.71
CA LEU A 56 -7.19 2.82 -9.89
C LEU A 56 -7.26 1.42 -10.53
N SER A 57 -7.80 0.41 -9.84
CA SER A 57 -7.72 -1.00 -10.30
C SER A 57 -8.58 -1.31 -11.54
N GLY A 58 -9.58 -0.49 -11.86
CA GLY A 58 -10.54 -0.76 -12.94
C GLY A 58 -10.06 -0.41 -14.36
N ASP A 59 -9.30 0.68 -14.52
CA ASP A 59 -8.82 1.15 -15.83
C ASP A 59 -7.62 2.10 -15.67
N LEU A 60 -6.45 1.51 -15.39
CA LEU A 60 -5.22 2.25 -15.18
C LEU A 60 -4.64 2.67 -16.54
N ALA A 61 -5.07 3.82 -17.04
CA ALA A 61 -4.60 4.35 -18.31
C ALA A 61 -3.08 4.61 -18.25
N PRO A 62 -2.37 4.59 -19.40
CA PRO A 62 -0.92 4.79 -19.41
C PRO A 62 -0.46 6.09 -18.71
N GLY A 63 -1.29 7.14 -18.72
CA GLY A 63 -1.01 8.40 -18.02
C GLY A 63 -1.07 8.31 -16.50
N ASP A 64 -1.83 7.35 -15.96
CA ASP A 64 -2.07 7.19 -14.53
C ASP A 64 -1.04 6.25 -13.87
N ILE A 65 -0.25 5.53 -14.67
CA ILE A 65 0.76 4.58 -14.19
C ILE A 65 1.70 5.23 -13.18
N LYS A 66 2.15 6.46 -13.44
CA LYS A 66 3.09 7.11 -12.52
C LYS A 66 2.44 7.51 -11.19
N ALA A 67 1.18 7.93 -11.23
CA ALA A 67 0.44 8.24 -10.01
C ALA A 67 0.20 6.95 -9.18
N ALA A 68 -0.14 5.85 -9.85
CA ALA A 68 -0.30 4.54 -9.22
C ALA A 68 1.01 4.05 -8.58
N GLU A 69 2.16 4.22 -9.24
CA GLU A 69 3.47 3.88 -8.67
C GLU A 69 3.71 4.62 -7.36
N VAL A 70 3.53 5.95 -7.36
CA VAL A 70 3.75 6.76 -6.16
C VAL A 70 2.82 6.33 -5.04
N LEU A 71 1.54 6.09 -5.33
CA LEU A 71 0.57 5.68 -4.32
C LEU A 71 0.86 4.28 -3.76
N LEU A 72 1.31 3.35 -4.60
CA LEU A 72 1.73 2.01 -4.16
C LEU A 72 2.98 2.08 -3.29
N GLU A 73 3.97 2.90 -3.66
CA GLU A 73 5.16 3.16 -2.83
C GLU A 73 4.76 3.74 -1.47
N GLN A 74 3.85 4.72 -1.44
CA GLN A 74 3.33 5.26 -0.17
C GLN A 74 2.62 4.18 0.66
N GLY A 75 1.79 3.35 0.03
CA GLY A 75 1.09 2.26 0.70
C GLY A 75 2.06 1.26 1.35
N ILE A 76 3.07 0.83 0.61
CA ILE A 76 4.12 -0.07 1.10
C ILE A 76 4.88 0.58 2.27
N MET A 77 5.23 1.87 2.18
CA MET A 77 5.92 2.57 3.26
C MET A 77 5.10 2.67 4.54
N LEU A 78 3.79 2.91 4.44
CA LEU A 78 2.90 2.94 5.62
C LEU A 78 2.84 1.57 6.31
N VAL A 79 2.64 0.49 5.55
CA VAL A 79 2.64 -0.89 6.08
C VAL A 79 3.97 -1.22 6.78
N GLN A 80 5.10 -0.85 6.16
CA GLN A 80 6.43 -1.03 6.76
C GLN A 80 6.62 -0.18 8.03
N GLN A 81 6.17 1.08 8.01
CA GLN A 81 6.26 1.97 9.17
C GLN A 81 5.52 1.38 10.36
N PHE A 82 4.30 0.89 10.17
CA PHE A 82 3.52 0.28 11.24
C PHE A 82 4.16 -1.02 11.75
N SER A 83 4.58 -1.90 10.84
CA SER A 83 5.26 -3.15 11.18
C SER A 83 6.53 -2.93 12.03
N ASN A 84 7.23 -1.82 11.80
CA ASN A 84 8.43 -1.45 12.54
C ASN A 84 8.11 -0.88 13.94
N ARG A 85 6.93 -0.30 14.18
CA ARG A 85 6.52 0.17 15.52
C ARG A 85 6.43 -0.99 16.51
N GLY A 86 5.76 -2.07 16.12
CA GLY A 86 5.68 -3.28 16.95
C GLY A 86 7.05 -3.90 17.26
N ARG A 87 8.01 -3.78 16.34
CA ARG A 87 9.37 -4.30 16.53
C ARG A 87 10.23 -3.47 17.49
N GLN A 88 10.01 -2.16 17.56
CA GLN A 88 10.70 -1.27 18.50
C GLN A 88 10.18 -1.39 19.93
N GLY A 89 8.92 -1.79 20.13
CA GLY A 89 8.34 -2.02 21.46
C GLY A 89 8.84 -3.29 22.17
N VAL A 90 9.37 -4.28 21.46
CA VAL A 90 9.85 -5.56 22.02
C VAL A 90 11.32 -5.51 22.49
N LEU A 91 12.06 -4.46 22.12
CA LEU A 91 13.48 -4.30 22.42
C LEU A 91 13.78 -3.35 23.58
N ASN A 92 12.76 -2.90 24.32
CA ASN A 92 12.89 -2.05 25.52
C ASN A 92 12.38 -2.76 26.77
#